data_AF-U6LJ00-F1
#
_entry.id   AF-U6LJ00-F1
#
_cell.length_a   1.000
_cell.length_b   1.000
_cell.length_c   1.000
_cell.angle_alpha   90.00
_cell.angle_beta   90.00
_cell.angle_gamma   90.00
#
_symmetry.space_group_name_H-M   'P 1'
#
loop_
_entity.id
_entity.type
_entity.pdbx_description
1 polymer ?
#
loop_
_entity_poly.entity_id
_entity_poly.type
_entity_poly.pdbx_seq_one_letter_code
_entity_poly.pdbx_strand_id
1 'polypeptide(L)'
;MGVPTFYRWLSCRYPKVVVDVMKPQQQQQQQQQQQEEGEKQQQQQQQGEQQQQEEQQQEETQYDCLYLDMNGIIHPCCHSDDGTSPPTEDEMFKKIFRCIDHLVEVVRPKLLLYLAIAAAAATAAAAAAAAAGVEAGPKQQQL
;
A
#
# COMPACT_ATOMS: atom_id res chain seq x y z
N MET A 1 -20.11 -5.63 -4.42
CA MET A 1 -19.34 -4.66 -5.22
C MET A 1 -17.88 -5.07 -5.14
N GLY A 2 -17.16 -5.16 -6.26
CA GLY A 2 -15.74 -5.53 -6.25
C GLY A 2 -14.84 -4.34 -5.87
N VAL A 3 -13.59 -4.62 -5.47
CA VAL A 3 -12.58 -3.60 -5.13
C VAL A 3 -12.46 -2.51 -6.21
N PRO A 4 -12.38 -2.81 -7.53
CA PRO A 4 -12.25 -1.77 -8.56
C PRO A 4 -13.46 -0.84 -8.65
N THR A 5 -14.67 -1.38 -8.48
CA THR A 5 -15.91 -0.59 -8.55
C THR A 5 -16.00 0.39 -7.37
N PHE A 6 -15.65 -0.08 -6.17
CA PHE A 6 -15.67 0.75 -4.97
C PHE A 6 -14.57 1.82 -5.03
N TYR A 7 -13.36 1.45 -5.44
CA TYR A 7 -12.26 2.39 -5.64
C TYR A 7 -12.63 3.51 -6.62
N ARG A 8 -13.16 3.16 -7.80
CA ARG A 8 -13.62 4.17 -8.79
C ARG A 8 -14.65 5.12 -8.20
N TRP A 9 -15.63 4.60 -7.48
CA TRP A 9 -16.66 5.43 -6.84
C TRP A 9 -16.04 6.41 -5.83
N LEU A 10 -15.12 5.92 -4.99
CA LEU A 10 -14.44 6.72 -3.98
C LEU A 10 -13.61 7.85 -4.62
N SER A 11 -12.79 7.52 -5.62
CA SER A 11 -11.95 8.49 -6.34
C SER A 11 -12.77 9.57 -7.06
N CYS A 12 -13.90 9.19 -7.68
CA CYS A 12 -14.78 10.16 -8.33
C CYS A 12 -15.52 11.06 -7.33
N ARG A 13 -15.89 10.52 -6.15
CA ARG A 13 -16.65 11.27 -5.15
C ARG A 13 -15.78 12.20 -4.31
N TYR A 14 -14.55 11.79 -4.02
CA TYR A 14 -13.61 12.53 -3.17
C TYR A 14 -12.22 12.55 -3.82
N PRO A 15 -11.96 13.49 -4.76
CA PRO A 15 -10.75 13.46 -5.59
C PRO A 15 -9.45 13.68 -4.81
N LYS A 16 -9.53 14.23 -3.58
CA LYS A 16 -8.36 14.44 -2.70
C LYS A 16 -7.97 13.21 -1.87
N VAL A 17 -8.74 12.12 -1.91
CA VAL A 17 -8.49 10.91 -1.10
C VAL A 17 -7.38 10.05 -1.70
N VAL A 18 -7.24 10.04 -3.02
CA VAL A 18 -6.18 9.32 -3.71
C VAL A 18 -5.07 10.30 -4.02
N VAL A 19 -3.89 10.03 -3.47
CA VAL A 19 -2.67 10.78 -3.74
C VAL A 19 -1.59 9.79 -4.13
N ASP A 20 -0.84 10.12 -5.18
CA ASP A 20 0.28 9.30 -5.62
C ASP A 20 1.41 9.36 -4.60
N VAL A 21 1.94 8.18 -4.29
CA VAL A 21 3.02 8.07 -3.32
C VAL A 21 4.34 8.42 -4.00
N MET A 22 4.96 9.53 -3.60
CA MET A 22 6.25 9.98 -4.16
C MET A 22 7.40 9.10 -3.65
N LYS A 23 8.29 8.70 -4.56
CA LYS A 23 9.49 7.94 -4.18
C LYS A 23 10.54 8.87 -3.55
N PRO A 24 11.29 8.43 -2.52
CA PRO A 24 12.34 9.23 -1.87
C PRO A 24 13.36 9.83 -2.86
N GLN A 25 13.70 9.06 -3.90
CA GLN A 25 14.68 9.47 -4.92
C GLN A 25 14.15 10.57 -5.85
N GLN A 26 12.85 10.60 -6.13
CA GLN A 26 12.22 11.66 -6.92
C GLN A 26 12.09 12.95 -6.11
N GLN A 27 11.83 12.85 -4.80
CA GLN A 27 11.85 14.01 -3.89
C GLN A 27 13.24 14.66 -3.83
N GLN A 28 14.31 13.87 -3.69
CA GLN A 28 15.68 14.40 -3.67
C GLN A 28 16.08 15.03 -5.01
N GLN A 29 15.72 14.40 -6.14
CA GLN A 29 16.01 14.94 -7.48
C GLN A 29 15.19 16.20 -7.77
N GLN A 30 13.91 16.25 -7.39
CA GLN A 30 13.09 17.46 -7.52
C GLN A 30 13.63 18.59 -6.64
N GLN A 31 14.04 18.30 -5.40
CA GLN A 31 14.66 19.31 -4.53
C GLN A 31 15.99 19.83 -5.10
N GLN A 32 16.84 18.95 -5.66
CA GLN A 32 18.10 19.37 -6.30
C GLN A 32 17.87 20.16 -7.59
N GLN A 33 16.92 19.75 -8.44
CA GLN A 33 16.58 20.48 -9.67
C GLN A 33 15.95 21.84 -9.37
N GLN A 34 15.09 21.94 -8.35
CA GLN A 34 14.53 23.22 -7.89
C GLN A 34 15.59 24.14 -7.28
N GLN A 35 16.60 23.59 -6.58
CA GLN A 35 17.73 24.35 -6.06
C GLN A 35 18.63 24.89 -7.20
N GLU A 36 18.92 24.07 -8.21
CA GLU A 36 19.73 24.49 -9.37
C GLU A 36 19.00 25.47 -10.30
N GLU A 37 17.67 25.39 -10.42
CA GLU A 37 16.86 26.40 -11.13
C GLU A 37 16.75 27.72 -10.34
N GLY A 38 16.63 27.65 -9.01
CA GLY A 38 16.59 28.83 -8.14
C GLY A 38 17.89 29.64 -8.12
N GLU A 39 19.05 29.00 -8.25
CA GLU A 39 20.35 29.70 -8.34
C GLU A 39 20.56 30.38 -9.70
N LYS A 40 19.95 29.88 -10.78
CA LYS A 40 20.06 30.49 -12.12
C LYS A 40 19.17 31.72 -12.32
N GLN A 41 18.12 31.91 -11.51
CA GLN A 41 17.21 33.06 -11.61
C GLN A 41 17.59 34.24 -10.71
N GLN A 42 18.54 34.10 -9.77
CA GLN A 42 18.94 35.20 -8.87
C GLN A 42 19.84 36.27 -9.51
N GLN A 43 20.27 36.11 -10.77
CA GLN A 43 21.11 37.11 -11.45
C GLN A 43 20.35 38.07 -12.39
N GLN A 44 19.02 37.96 -12.54
CA GLN A 44 18.27 38.97 -13.28
C GLN A 44 16.96 39.31 -12.56
N GLN A 45 16.84 40.59 -12.21
CA GLN A 45 15.61 41.34 -11.87
C GLN A 45 15.22 41.37 -10.37
N GLN A 46 15.81 42.35 -9.68
CA GLN A 46 15.06 43.13 -8.70
C GLN A 46 13.95 43.90 -9.45
N GLN A 47 12.70 43.47 -9.29
CA GLN A 47 11.43 44.22 -9.30
C GLN A 47 10.32 43.37 -9.90
N GLY A 48 9.30 43.10 -9.09
CA GLY A 48 8.11 42.34 -9.47
C GLY A 48 7.46 41.75 -8.23
N GLU A 49 6.75 42.59 -7.47
CA GLU A 49 5.91 42.15 -6.38
C GLU A 49 4.85 41.14 -6.85
N GLN A 50 4.70 40.08 -6.06
CA GLN A 50 3.50 39.27 -5.88
C GLN A 50 2.92 38.62 -7.14
N GLN A 51 3.32 37.37 -7.37
CA GLN A 51 2.38 36.35 -7.83
C GLN A 51 2.86 34.94 -7.42
N GLN A 52 1.99 34.30 -6.62
CA GLN A 52 1.87 32.86 -6.40
C GLN A 52 2.92 32.21 -5.49
N GLN A 53 2.84 32.56 -4.21
CA GLN A 53 3.05 31.61 -3.12
C GLN A 53 1.99 30.50 -3.19
N GLU A 54 2.09 29.59 -4.15
CA GLU A 54 1.43 28.29 -4.13
C GLU A 54 2.41 27.19 -4.55
N GLU A 55 3.70 27.34 -4.28
CA GLU A 55 4.61 26.21 -4.32
C GLU A 55 4.54 25.49 -2.99
N GLN A 56 3.66 24.49 -3.02
CA GLN A 56 3.45 23.44 -2.05
C GLN A 56 4.75 23.15 -1.31
N GLN A 57 4.87 23.72 -0.10
CA GLN A 57 5.64 23.07 0.95
C GLN A 57 4.95 21.72 1.11
N GLN A 58 5.42 20.73 0.35
CA GLN A 58 5.13 19.34 0.62
C GLN A 58 5.76 19.11 1.99
N GLU A 59 5.01 19.41 3.05
CA GLU A 59 5.33 18.92 4.38
C GLU A 59 5.57 17.43 4.19
N GLU A 60 6.79 16.97 4.50
CA GLU A 60 7.09 15.56 4.50
C GLU A 60 6.03 14.91 5.40
N THR A 61 5.08 14.22 4.79
CA THR A 61 4.01 13.58 5.54
C THR A 61 4.67 12.43 6.29
N GLN A 62 4.78 12.61 7.61
CA GLN A 62 5.40 11.64 8.49
C GLN A 62 4.31 10.77 9.11
N TYR A 63 4.58 9.47 9.15
CA TYR A 63 3.67 8.49 9.72
C TYR A 63 4.28 7.89 10.98
N ASP A 64 3.50 7.79 12.04
CA ASP A 64 3.95 7.16 13.29
C ASP A 64 3.79 5.64 13.24
N CYS A 65 2.68 5.17 12.67
CA CYS A 65 2.30 3.75 12.69
C CYS A 65 1.98 3.25 11.27
N LEU A 66 2.49 2.07 10.93
CA LEU A 66 2.16 1.33 9.71
C LEU A 66 1.56 -0.03 10.08
N TYR A 67 0.35 -0.30 9.61
CA TYR A 67 -0.36 -1.56 9.81
C TYR A 67 -0.44 -2.30 8.48
N LEU A 68 0.13 -3.50 8.41
CA LEU A 68 0.11 -4.34 7.21
C LEU A 68 -0.77 -5.56 7.43
N ASP A 69 -1.77 -5.73 6.56
CA ASP A 69 -2.46 -7.01 6.40
C ASP A 69 -1.59 -7.94 5.56
N MET A 70 -0.99 -8.92 6.21
CA MET A 70 -0.06 -9.84 5.57
C MET A 70 -0.75 -10.76 4.57
N ASN A 71 -2.06 -11.01 4.69
CA ASN A 71 -2.77 -11.80 3.69
C ASN A 71 -2.74 -11.09 2.33
N GLY A 72 -2.88 -9.76 2.34
CA GLY A 72 -2.78 -8.93 1.13
C GLY A 72 -1.40 -8.96 0.46
N ILE A 73 -0.35 -9.36 1.18
CA ILE A 73 1.03 -9.45 0.67
C ILE A 73 1.39 -10.89 0.31
N ILE A 74 1.07 -11.85 1.19
CA ILE A 74 1.42 -13.26 1.03
C ILE A 74 0.67 -13.86 -0.16
N HIS A 75 -0.63 -13.59 -0.33
CA HIS A 75 -1.41 -14.18 -1.42
C HIS A 75 -0.82 -13.89 -2.82
N PRO A 76 -0.53 -12.62 -3.18
CA PRO A 76 0.16 -12.30 -4.44
C PRO A 76 1.59 -12.84 -4.54
N CYS A 77 2.30 -13.01 -3.41
CA CYS A 77 3.66 -13.55 -3.41
C CYS A 77 3.70 -15.08 -3.63
N CYS A 78 2.63 -15.79 -3.27
CA CYS A 78 2.46 -17.23 -3.51
C CYS A 78 1.91 -17.55 -4.91
N HIS A 79 1.09 -16.67 -5.48
CA HIS A 79 0.46 -16.89 -6.78
C HIS A 79 0.69 -15.64 -7.64
N SER A 80 1.59 -15.74 -8.62
CA SER A 80 1.69 -14.70 -9.65
C SER A 80 0.47 -14.78 -10.58
N ASP A 81 0.09 -13.65 -11.18
CA ASP A 81 -0.98 -13.59 -12.20
C ASP A 81 -0.67 -14.49 -13.42
N ASP A 82 0.62 -14.80 -13.63
CA ASP A 82 1.11 -15.71 -14.69
C ASP A 82 1.02 -17.20 -14.32
N GLY A 83 0.51 -17.53 -13.12
CA GLY A 83 0.37 -18.91 -12.64
C GLY A 83 1.66 -19.58 -12.19
N THR A 84 2.77 -18.83 -12.07
CA THR A 84 4.06 -19.34 -11.61
C THR A 84 4.19 -19.20 -10.09
N SER A 85 3.89 -20.28 -9.37
CA SER A 85 4.19 -20.38 -7.94
C SER A 85 5.71 -20.33 -7.72
N PRO A 86 6.21 -19.59 -6.71
CA PRO A 86 7.63 -19.65 -6.38
C PRO A 86 8.05 -21.11 -6.14
N PRO A 87 9.16 -21.57 -6.74
CA PRO A 87 9.59 -22.96 -6.68
C PRO A 87 10.01 -23.40 -5.27
N THR A 88 10.37 -22.45 -4.40
CA THR A 88 10.82 -22.71 -3.03
C THR A 88 10.24 -21.70 -2.04
N GLU A 89 10.16 -22.11 -0.78
CA GLU A 89 9.77 -21.22 0.33
C GLU A 89 10.73 -20.03 0.47
N ASP A 90 12.04 -20.25 0.26
CA ASP A 90 13.04 -19.17 0.30
C ASP A 90 12.77 -18.07 -0.74
N GLU A 91 12.37 -18.44 -1.96
CA GLU A 91 12.02 -17.46 -2.99
C GLU A 91 10.73 -16.71 -2.66
N MET A 92 9.75 -17.40 -2.09
CA MET A 92 8.51 -16.79 -1.58
C MET A 92 8.83 -15.77 -0.49
N PHE A 93 9.64 -16.13 0.52
CA PHE A 93 10.05 -15.21 1.58
C PHE A 93 10.82 -14.00 1.03
N LYS A 94 11.72 -14.19 0.06
CA LYS A 94 12.40 -13.06 -0.60
C LYS A 94 11.43 -12.09 -1.27
N LYS A 95 10.36 -12.58 -1.92
CA LYS A 95 9.32 -11.72 -2.51
C LYS A 95 8.55 -10.95 -1.42
N ILE A 96 8.17 -11.64 -0.35
CA ILE A 96 7.47 -11.02 0.78
C ILE A 96 8.33 -9.92 1.41
N PHE A 97 9.59 -10.21 1.71
CA PHE A 97 10.52 -9.24 2.31
C PHE A 97 10.71 -8.02 1.41
N ARG A 98 10.92 -8.20 0.10
CA ARG A 98 11.00 -7.07 -0.84
C ARG A 98 9.76 -6.20 -0.85
N CYS A 99 8.57 -6.80 -0.72
CA CYS A 99 7.32 -6.04 -0.64
C CYS A 99 7.23 -5.21 0.65
N ILE A 100 7.56 -5.82 1.80
CA ILE A 100 7.56 -5.13 3.10
C ILE A 100 8.62 -4.02 3.12
N ASP A 101 9.85 -4.30 2.68
CA ASP A 101 10.95 -3.34 2.63
C ASP A 101 10.55 -2.11 1.80
N HIS A 102 9.93 -2.34 0.64
CA HIS A 102 9.44 -1.26 -0.20
C HIS A 102 8.37 -0.42 0.49
N LEU A 103 7.39 -1.03 1.17
CA LEU A 103 6.35 -0.32 1.90
C LEU A 103 6.92 0.48 3.08
N VAL A 104 7.88 -0.08 3.82
CA VAL A 104 8.53 0.60 4.96
C VAL A 104 9.41 1.75 4.48
N GLU A 105 10.14 1.59 3.38
CA GLU A 105 10.94 2.66 2.76
C GLU A 105 10.07 3.84 2.32
N VAL A 106 8.89 3.52 1.78
CA VAL A 106 7.92 4.50 1.31
C VAL A 106 7.23 5.24 2.46
N VAL A 107 6.74 4.51 3.47
CA VAL A 107 5.93 5.09 4.57
C VAL A 107 6.80 5.68 5.68
N ARG A 108 7.99 5.13 5.93
CA ARG A 108 8.91 5.54 7.02
C ARG A 108 8.23 5.66 8.40
N PRO A 109 7.59 4.59 8.92
CA PRO A 109 6.93 4.64 10.23
C PRO A 109 7.93 4.90 11.37
N LYS A 110 7.62 5.84 12.27
CA LYS A 110 8.52 6.26 13.35
C LYS A 110 8.38 5.47 14.64
N LEU A 111 7.19 4.96 14.94
CA LEU A 111 6.86 4.36 16.23
C LEU A 111 6.53 2.87 16.11
N LEU A 112 5.68 2.49 15.16
CA LEU A 112 5.14 1.13 15.09
C LEU A 112 5.06 0.59 13.66
N LEU A 113 5.59 -0.61 13.46
CA LEU A 113 5.27 -1.48 12.33
C LEU A 113 4.51 -2.70 12.85
N TYR A 114 3.24 -2.83 12.48
CA TYR A 114 2.38 -3.94 12.89
C TYR A 114 2.08 -4.84 11.69
N LEU A 115 2.44 -6.12 11.79
CA LEU A 115 2.22 -7.14 10.75
C LEU A 115 1.12 -8.10 11.20
N ALA A 116 -0.06 -7.98 10.61
CA ALA A 116 -1.23 -8.80 10.94
C ALA A 116 -1.30 -10.02 10.03
N ILE A 117 -1.07 -11.22 10.56
CA ILE A 117 -1.30 -12.48 9.85
C ILE A 117 -2.55 -13.12 10.44
N ALA A 118 -3.57 -13.35 9.61
CA ALA A 118 -4.72 -14.12 10.09
C ALA A 118 -4.32 -15.59 10.19
N ALA A 119 -4.46 -16.18 11.37
CA ALA A 119 -4.62 -17.63 11.45
C ALA A 119 -5.86 -17.99 10.62
N ALA A 120 -5.75 -19.01 9.77
CA ALA A 120 -6.77 -19.42 8.79
C ALA A 120 -8.19 -19.17 9.34
N ALA A 121 -8.83 -18.13 8.80
CA ALA A 121 -10.16 -17.77 9.26
C ALA A 121 -11.07 -18.96 9.02
N ALA A 122 -11.88 -19.34 10.01
CA ALA A 122 -13.11 -20.05 9.71
C ALA A 122 -13.80 -19.22 8.64
N THR A 123 -13.87 -19.75 7.42
CA THR A 123 -14.38 -19.02 6.27
C THR A 123 -15.74 -18.41 6.63
N ALA A 124 -16.13 -17.29 6.03
CA ALA A 124 -17.48 -16.75 6.24
C ALA A 124 -18.55 -17.82 6.01
N ALA A 125 -18.28 -18.79 5.13
CA ALA A 125 -19.05 -20.02 4.96
C ALA A 125 -19.07 -20.92 6.21
N ALA A 126 -17.93 -21.18 6.86
CA ALA A 126 -17.87 -21.94 8.12
C ALA A 126 -18.53 -21.20 9.30
N ALA A 127 -18.37 -19.87 9.41
CA ALA A 127 -19.05 -19.06 10.41
C ALA A 127 -20.56 -19.00 10.17
N ALA A 128 -20.99 -18.86 8.91
CA ALA A 128 -22.40 -18.91 8.53
C ALA A 128 -23.01 -20.30 8.71
N ALA A 129 -22.29 -21.38 8.40
CA ALA A 129 -22.74 -22.76 8.59
C ALA A 129 -22.88 -23.10 10.09
N ALA A 130 -21.94 -22.63 10.92
CA ALA A 130 -22.02 -22.76 12.38
C ALA A 130 -23.20 -21.95 12.97
N ALA A 131 -23.44 -20.72 12.47
CA ALA A 131 -24.57 -19.90 12.87
C ALA A 131 -25.92 -20.45 12.37
N ALA A 132 -25.92 -21.17 11.25
CA ALA A 132 -27.11 -21.78 10.64
C ALA A 132 -27.47 -23.15 11.25
N GLY A 133 -26.70 -23.66 12.22
CA GLY A 133 -27.03 -24.91 12.92
C GLY A 133 -27.13 -26.13 12.00
N VAL A 134 -26.38 -26.16 10.89
CA VAL A 134 -26.37 -27.32 10.00
C VAL A 134 -25.47 -28.38 10.61
N GLU A 135 -26.06 -29.23 11.45
CA GLU A 135 -25.49 -30.51 11.85
C GLU A 135 -25.06 -31.27 10.58
N ALA A 136 -23.76 -31.55 10.47
CA ALA A 136 -23.25 -32.47 9.47
C ALA A 136 -23.86 -33.85 9.76
N GLY A 137 -24.92 -34.19 9.04
CA GLY A 137 -25.63 -35.46 9.19
C GLY A 137 -24.68 -36.65 9.11
N PRO A 138 -24.96 -37.75 9.84
CA PRO A 138 -24.03 -38.85 10.00
C PRO A 138 -23.69 -39.45 8.64
N LYS A 139 -22.39 -39.51 8.34
CA LYS A 139 -21.87 -40.25 7.19
C LYS A 139 -22.33 -41.70 7.35
N GLN A 140 -23.30 -42.11 6.54
CA GLN A 140 -23.59 -43.52 6.35
C GLN A 140 -22.34 -44.18 5.79
N GLN A 141 -21.71 -44.99 6.64
CA GLN A 141 -20.66 -45.92 6.29
C GLN A 141 -21.31 -47.01 5.44
N GLN A 142 -21.15 -46.94 4.12
CA GLN A 142 -21.47 -48.06 3.25
C GLN A 142 -20.35 -49.11 3.41
N LEU A 143 -20.82 -50.33 3.68
CA LEU A 143 -20.09 -51.58 3.79
C LEU A 143 -19.35 -51.94 2.49
#